data_AF-A0A955D4M7-F1
#
_entry.id   AF-A0A955D4M7-F1
#
_cell.length_a   1.000
_cell.length_b   1.000
_cell.length_c   1.000
_cell.angle_alpha   90.00
_cell.angle_beta   90.00
_cell.angle_gamma   90.00
#
_symmetry.space_group_name_H-M   'P 1'
#
loop_
_entity.id
_entity.type
_entity.pdbx_description
1 polymer ?
#
loop_
_entity_poly.entity_id
_entity_poly.type
_entity_poly.pdbx_seq_one_letter_code
_entity_poly.pdbx_strand_id
1 'polypeptide(L)'
;MLQRLFVLLALALLVAVPLLARPAAESTAREARRLIIVTPHNEQIRAEFARAFDRWHTRNFGEPVAVVYSTPGGTSEIRRMLQAQYRSDLRAGRPVGGAADLVWGGGSYEFGELKKPIEVEAAGADGATEVRSTTVIEPIPFDPSFLRDVYGEENRIGDDPLFDPSLYWF
;
A
#
# COMPACT_ATOMS: atom_id res chain seq x y z
N MET A 1 29.72 -29.18 37.77
CA MET A 1 28.57 -29.60 36.92
C MET A 1 27.36 -28.68 37.05
N LEU A 2 27.01 -28.22 38.26
CA LEU A 2 25.84 -27.35 38.50
C LEU A 2 25.87 -26.02 37.72
N GLN A 3 27.03 -25.36 37.61
CA GLN A 3 27.18 -24.14 36.79
C GLN A 3 26.88 -24.36 35.31
N ARG A 4 27.29 -25.51 34.74
CA ARG A 4 27.01 -25.82 33.32
C ARG A 4 25.52 -26.03 33.11
N LEU A 5 24.82 -26.61 34.08
CA LEU A 5 23.37 -26.79 34.04
C LEU A 5 22.63 -25.45 34.10
N PHE A 6 23.06 -24.52 34.96
CA PHE A 6 22.50 -23.17 35.03
C PHE A 6 22.69 -22.38 33.75
N VAL A 7 23.87 -22.46 33.13
CA VAL A 7 24.15 -21.78 31.85
C VAL A 7 23.26 -22.35 30.73
N LEU A 8 23.10 -23.68 30.66
CA LEU A 8 22.23 -24.32 29.69
C LEU A 8 20.75 -23.96 29.91
N LEU A 9 20.30 -23.90 31.17
CA LEU A 9 18.95 -23.49 31.52
C LEU A 9 18.67 -22.02 31.16
N ALA A 10 19.62 -21.13 31.46
CA ALA A 10 19.52 -19.72 31.12
C ALA A 10 19.49 -19.51 29.59
N LEU A 11 20.31 -20.25 28.84
CA LEU A 11 20.29 -20.22 27.38
C LEU A 11 18.96 -20.75 26.81
N ALA A 12 18.45 -21.85 27.38
CA ALA A 12 17.17 -22.42 26.99
C ALA A 12 16.02 -21.43 27.26
N LEU A 13 16.01 -20.76 28.42
CA LEU A 13 15.04 -19.71 28.75
C LEU A 13 15.14 -18.51 27.80
N LEU A 14 16.35 -18.06 27.50
CA LEU A 14 16.59 -16.92 26.61
C LEU A 14 16.05 -17.16 25.19
N VAL A 15 16.02 -18.42 24.73
CA VAL A 15 15.41 -18.81 23.45
C VAL A 15 13.92 -19.14 23.59
N ALA A 16 13.52 -19.84 24.64
CA ALA A 16 12.15 -20.31 24.82
C ALA A 16 11.16 -19.18 25.10
N VAL A 17 11.54 -18.17 25.88
CA VAL A 17 10.67 -17.04 26.22
C VAL A 17 10.20 -16.28 24.98
N PRO A 18 11.06 -15.80 24.06
CA PRO A 18 10.59 -15.11 22.85
C PRO A 18 9.85 -16.03 21.87
N LEU A 19 10.10 -17.35 21.88
CA LEU A 19 9.34 -18.30 21.06
C LEU A 19 7.92 -18.53 21.60
N LEU A 20 7.76 -18.60 22.92
CA LEU A 20 6.44 -18.72 23.58
C LEU A 20 5.66 -17.40 23.57
N ALA A 21 6.36 -16.27 23.65
CA ALA A 21 5.77 -14.94 23.54
C ALA A 21 5.54 -14.50 22.09
N ARG A 22 5.98 -15.30 21.10
CA ARG A 22 5.70 -15.04 19.69
C ARG A 22 4.18 -15.10 19.51
N PRO A 23 3.53 -14.02 19.06
CA PRO A 23 2.12 -14.08 18.71
C PRO A 23 1.94 -15.24 17.74
N ALA A 24 0.89 -16.05 17.93
CA ALA A 24 0.51 -17.05 16.94
C ALA A 24 0.50 -16.33 15.59
N ALA A 25 1.44 -16.68 14.70
CA ALA A 25 1.46 -16.11 13.37
C ALA A 25 0.06 -16.35 12.82
N GLU A 26 -0.69 -15.26 12.56
CA GLU A 26 -2.07 -15.33 12.13
C GLU A 26 -2.12 -16.25 10.91
N SER A 27 -2.51 -17.51 11.14
CA SER A 27 -2.51 -18.57 10.13
C SER A 27 -3.63 -18.38 9.10
N THR A 28 -4.28 -17.22 9.14
CA THR A 28 -5.24 -16.73 8.16
C THR A 28 -4.63 -16.60 6.77
N ALA A 29 -3.30 -16.53 6.64
CA ALA A 29 -2.61 -16.21 5.39
C ALA A 29 -2.83 -17.17 4.19
N ARG A 30 -3.32 -18.40 4.37
CA ARG A 30 -3.47 -19.35 3.23
C ARG A 30 -4.83 -19.27 2.53
N GLU A 31 -5.88 -18.85 3.23
CA GLU A 31 -7.24 -18.69 2.69
C GLU A 31 -7.75 -17.24 2.73
N ALA A 32 -7.11 -16.34 3.49
CA ALA A 32 -7.49 -14.94 3.55
C ALA A 32 -7.22 -14.22 2.23
N ARG A 33 -8.10 -13.30 1.87
CA ARG A 33 -7.87 -12.37 0.75
C ARG A 33 -6.63 -11.55 1.03
N ARG A 34 -5.81 -11.31 0.02
CA ARG A 34 -4.59 -10.52 0.14
C ARG A 34 -4.84 -9.12 -0.38
N LEU A 35 -4.44 -8.13 0.41
CA LEU A 35 -4.45 -6.71 0.04
C LEU A 35 -3.00 -6.21 0.01
N ILE A 36 -2.49 -5.89 -1.17
CA ILE A 36 -1.11 -5.47 -1.39
C ILE A 36 -1.05 -3.94 -1.39
N ILE A 37 -0.34 -3.38 -0.42
CA ILE A 37 -0.24 -1.92 -0.23
C ILE A 37 1.21 -1.48 -0.37
N VAL A 38 1.48 -0.50 -1.23
CA VAL A 38 2.78 0.17 -1.31
C VAL A 38 2.77 1.41 -0.41
N THR A 39 3.75 1.53 0.49
CA THR A 39 3.73 2.61 1.48
C THR A 39 5.13 3.05 1.95
N PRO A 40 5.35 4.35 2.24
CA PRO A 40 6.57 4.82 2.91
C PRO A 40 6.47 4.73 4.44
N HIS A 41 5.36 4.24 5.00
CA HIS A 41 5.14 4.19 6.44
C HIS A 41 6.05 3.17 7.15
N ASN A 42 6.38 3.48 8.40
CA ASN A 42 7.20 2.63 9.26
C ASN A 42 6.47 1.35 9.70
N GLU A 43 7.21 0.40 10.26
CA GLU A 43 6.66 -0.90 10.67
C GLU A 43 5.58 -0.80 11.74
N GLN A 44 5.66 0.19 12.65
CA GLN A 44 4.66 0.35 13.69
C GLN A 44 3.28 0.68 13.10
N ILE A 45 3.22 1.67 12.20
CA ILE A 45 1.99 2.07 11.51
C ILE A 45 1.44 0.89 10.70
N ARG A 46 2.30 0.21 9.93
CA ARG A 46 1.92 -0.96 9.14
C ARG A 46 1.29 -2.06 9.99
N ALA A 47 1.96 -2.44 11.07
CA ALA A 47 1.49 -3.51 11.93
C ALA A 47 0.19 -3.15 12.66
N GLU A 48 0.01 -1.90 13.06
CA GLU A 48 -1.23 -1.42 13.66
C GLU A 48 -2.40 -1.46 12.69
N PHE A 49 -2.23 -0.92 11.48
CA PHE A 49 -3.29 -0.84 10.48
C PHE A 49 -3.64 -2.20 9.89
N ALA A 50 -2.66 -3.08 9.62
CA ALA A 50 -2.96 -4.44 9.17
C ALA A 50 -3.87 -5.18 10.16
N ARG A 51 -3.48 -5.18 11.45
CA ARG A 51 -4.28 -5.83 12.49
C ARG A 51 -5.65 -5.16 12.68
N ALA A 52 -5.71 -3.83 12.61
CA ALA A 52 -6.97 -3.11 12.77
C ALA A 52 -7.94 -3.39 11.60
N PHE A 53 -7.41 -3.39 10.37
CA PHE A 53 -8.19 -3.63 9.16
C PHE A 53 -8.67 -5.08 9.08
N ASP A 54 -7.82 -6.07 9.37
CA ASP A 54 -8.24 -7.47 9.39
C ASP A 54 -9.38 -7.71 10.41
N ARG A 55 -9.21 -7.20 11.64
CA ARG A 55 -10.26 -7.30 12.66
C ARG A 55 -11.54 -6.58 12.25
N TRP A 56 -11.44 -5.41 11.62
CA TRP A 56 -12.61 -4.68 11.15
C TRP A 56 -13.28 -5.44 10.00
N HIS A 57 -12.52 -5.91 9.01
CA HIS A 57 -13.06 -6.60 7.84
C HIS A 57 -13.73 -7.92 8.25
N THR A 58 -13.11 -8.69 9.16
CA THR A 58 -13.71 -9.90 9.72
C THR A 58 -15.04 -9.61 10.41
N ARG A 59 -15.13 -8.53 11.20
CA ARG A 59 -16.39 -8.16 11.89
C ARG A 59 -17.49 -7.70 10.94
N ASN A 60 -17.15 -7.01 9.85
CA ASN A 60 -18.14 -6.40 8.95
C ASN A 60 -18.53 -7.32 7.78
N PHE A 61 -17.61 -8.16 7.31
CA PHE A 61 -17.78 -8.99 6.11
C PHE A 61 -17.62 -10.49 6.39
N GLY A 62 -17.24 -10.90 7.60
CA GLY A 62 -17.07 -12.31 7.97
C GLY A 62 -15.84 -13.00 7.36
N GLU A 63 -14.99 -12.25 6.64
CA GLU A 63 -13.81 -12.77 5.96
C GLU A 63 -12.54 -12.10 6.51
N PRO A 64 -11.46 -12.84 6.79
CA PRO A 64 -10.17 -12.25 7.15
C PRO A 64 -9.44 -11.69 5.92
N VAL A 65 -8.57 -10.69 6.15
CA VAL A 65 -7.73 -10.08 5.11
C VAL A 65 -6.28 -10.04 5.57
N ALA A 66 -5.39 -10.60 4.75
CA ALA A 66 -3.96 -10.49 4.92
C ALA A 66 -3.44 -9.24 4.20
N VAL A 67 -3.16 -8.17 4.96
CA VAL A 67 -2.54 -6.95 4.42
C VAL A 67 -1.04 -7.18 4.24
N VAL A 68 -0.56 -7.04 3.00
CA VAL A 68 0.82 -7.25 2.61
C VAL A 68 1.41 -5.90 2.20
N TYR A 69 2.37 -5.42 2.97
CA TYR A 69 3.02 -4.15 2.66
C TYR A 69 4.28 -4.36 1.80
N SER A 70 4.40 -3.55 0.74
CA SER A 70 5.61 -3.41 -0.05
C SER A 70 6.24 -2.05 0.23
N THR A 71 7.47 -2.03 0.73
CA THR A 71 8.17 -0.80 1.13
C THR A 71 9.55 -0.72 0.50
N PRO A 72 9.61 -0.40 -0.80
CA PRO A 72 10.86 -0.35 -1.57
C PRO A 72 11.75 0.84 -1.21
N GLY A 73 11.25 1.80 -0.42
CA GLY A 73 11.97 2.98 0.00
C GLY A 73 11.04 4.05 0.58
N GLY A 74 11.51 5.30 0.58
CA GLY A 74 10.69 6.45 0.91
C GLY A 74 9.73 6.84 -0.22
N THR A 75 8.99 7.92 0.01
CA THR A 75 7.96 8.41 -0.90
C THR A 75 8.47 8.64 -2.33
N SER A 76 9.60 9.33 -2.46
CA SER A 76 10.18 9.64 -3.78
C SER A 76 10.72 8.40 -4.49
N GLU A 77 11.28 7.45 -3.74
CA GLU A 77 11.73 6.15 -4.26
C GLU A 77 10.55 5.34 -4.81
N ILE A 78 9.44 5.29 -4.06
CA ILE A 78 8.20 4.61 -4.48
C ILE A 78 7.70 5.18 -5.80
N ARG A 79 7.56 6.51 -5.93
CA ARG A 79 7.14 7.13 -7.19
C ARG A 79 8.07 6.80 -8.35
N ARG A 80 9.38 6.95 -8.16
CA ARG A 80 10.35 6.64 -9.22
C ARG A 80 10.23 5.19 -9.66
N MET A 81 10.09 4.26 -8.72
CA MET A 81 9.88 2.84 -8.99
C MET A 81 8.59 2.60 -9.80
N LEU A 82 7.45 3.12 -9.34
CA LEU A 82 6.15 2.95 -10.01
C LEU A 82 6.17 3.54 -11.42
N GLN A 83 6.67 4.77 -11.58
CA GLN A 83 6.76 5.42 -12.88
C GLN A 83 7.69 4.66 -13.84
N ALA A 84 8.83 4.15 -13.35
CA ALA A 84 9.74 3.36 -14.16
C ALA A 84 9.10 2.03 -14.63
N GLN A 85 8.41 1.33 -13.72
CA GLN A 85 7.69 0.10 -14.03
C GLN A 85 6.59 0.37 -15.08
N TYR A 86 5.77 1.40 -14.86
CA TYR A 86 4.66 1.75 -15.75
C TYR A 86 5.16 2.16 -17.15
N ARG A 87 6.23 2.95 -17.24
CA ARG A 87 6.87 3.27 -18.53
C ARG A 87 7.37 2.02 -19.25
N SER A 88 7.95 1.08 -18.51
CA SER A 88 8.46 -0.18 -19.07
C SER A 88 7.32 -1.03 -19.64
N ASP A 89 6.23 -1.20 -18.88
CA ASP A 89 5.07 -1.98 -19.29
C ASP A 89 4.35 -1.34 -20.48
N LEU A 90 4.16 -0.02 -20.43
CA LEU A 90 3.50 0.75 -21.50
C LEU A 90 4.26 0.67 -22.83
N ARG A 91 5.60 0.77 -22.80
CA ARG A 91 6.45 0.60 -24.00
C ARG A 91 6.37 -0.81 -24.55
N ALA A 92 6.35 -1.80 -23.66
CA ALA A 92 6.28 -3.21 -24.03
C ALA A 92 4.86 -3.67 -24.44
N GLY A 93 3.85 -2.79 -24.33
CA GLY A 93 2.46 -3.17 -24.58
C GLY A 93 1.92 -4.19 -23.58
N ARG A 94 2.49 -4.26 -22.37
CA ARG A 94 1.98 -5.10 -21.28
C ARG A 94 0.89 -4.36 -20.51
N PRO A 95 -0.03 -5.07 -19.84
CA PRO A 95 -0.93 -4.45 -18.87
C PRO A 95 -0.13 -3.64 -17.86
N VAL A 96 -0.55 -2.40 -17.65
CA VAL A 96 0.06 -1.49 -16.70
C VAL A 96 -0.60 -1.64 -15.34
N GLY A 97 0.19 -1.59 -14.26
CA GLY A 97 -0.31 -1.72 -12.89
C GLY A 97 -0.47 -3.16 -12.43
N GLY A 98 -1.33 -3.37 -11.42
CA GLY A 98 -1.60 -4.69 -10.82
C GLY A 98 -0.52 -5.23 -9.87
N ALA A 99 0.60 -4.53 -9.71
CA ALA A 99 1.64 -4.90 -8.74
C ALA A 99 1.26 -4.58 -7.28
N ALA A 100 0.30 -3.68 -7.09
CA ALA A 100 -0.26 -3.30 -5.81
C ALA A 100 -1.72 -2.89 -5.99
N ASP A 101 -2.52 -3.06 -4.94
CA ASP A 101 -3.94 -2.68 -4.90
C ASP A 101 -4.11 -1.23 -4.44
N LEU A 102 -3.21 -0.74 -3.58
CA LEU A 102 -3.27 0.59 -3.01
C LEU A 102 -1.86 1.18 -2.81
N VAL A 103 -1.72 2.48 -3.07
CA VAL A 103 -0.60 3.28 -2.58
C VAL A 103 -1.10 4.03 -1.34
N TRP A 104 -0.35 4.03 -0.24
CA TRP A 104 -0.79 4.67 0.99
C TRP A 104 0.34 5.49 1.63
N GLY A 105 0.11 6.78 1.81
CA GLY A 105 1.08 7.73 2.38
C GLY A 105 1.86 8.50 1.32
N GLY A 106 2.76 9.39 1.77
CA GLY A 106 3.53 10.28 0.90
C GLY A 106 3.08 11.74 0.89
N GLY A 107 1.87 12.00 1.40
CA GLY A 107 1.32 13.35 1.55
C GLY A 107 0.84 13.96 0.24
N SER A 108 0.33 15.19 0.32
CA SER A 108 -0.47 15.72 -0.79
C SER A 108 0.33 16.10 -2.04
N TYR A 109 1.62 16.32 -1.89
CA TYR A 109 2.47 16.51 -3.04
C TYR A 109 2.55 15.24 -3.91
N GLU A 110 2.55 14.07 -3.27
CA GLU A 110 2.87 12.83 -3.97
C GLU A 110 1.77 12.36 -4.92
N PHE A 111 0.50 12.38 -4.50
CA PHE A 111 -0.60 12.04 -5.41
C PHE A 111 -0.76 13.07 -6.53
N GLY A 112 -0.32 14.31 -6.30
CA GLY A 112 -0.21 15.34 -7.32
C GLY A 112 0.80 14.99 -8.41
N GLU A 113 1.88 14.29 -8.08
CA GLU A 113 2.84 13.75 -9.04
C GLU A 113 2.37 12.44 -9.67
N LEU A 114 1.72 11.57 -8.90
CA LEU A 114 1.24 10.25 -9.38
C LEU A 114 0.02 10.36 -10.32
N LYS A 115 -0.78 11.43 -10.22
CA LYS A 115 -1.89 11.70 -11.14
C LYS A 115 -1.44 12.21 -12.52
N LYS A 116 -0.18 12.63 -12.66
CA LYS A 116 0.32 13.14 -13.94
C LYS A 116 0.43 12.00 -14.95
N PRO A 117 0.09 12.23 -16.22
CA PRO A 117 0.20 11.22 -17.25
C PRO A 117 1.67 10.81 -17.46
N ILE A 118 1.86 9.51 -17.67
CA ILE A 118 3.08 8.88 -18.13
C ILE A 118 2.87 8.57 -19.61
N GLU A 119 3.63 9.23 -20.45
CA GLU A 119 3.58 9.04 -21.90
C GLU A 119 4.85 8.36 -22.41
N VAL A 120 4.68 7.44 -23.35
CA VAL A 120 5.79 6.80 -24.06
C VAL A 120 5.46 6.69 -25.54
N GLU A 121 6.46 6.96 -26.37
CA GLU A 121 6.42 6.62 -27.79
C GLU A 121 6.76 5.14 -27.95
N ALA A 122 5.92 4.41 -28.67
CA ALA A 122 6.09 2.99 -28.96
C ALA A 122 5.74 2.72 -30.43
N ALA A 123 6.27 1.62 -30.99
CA ALA A 123 5.85 1.17 -32.31
C ALA A 123 4.42 0.61 -32.25
N GLY A 124 3.54 1.18 -33.07
CA GLY A 124 2.20 0.69 -33.36
C GLY A 124 2.25 -0.62 -34.16
N ALA A 125 1.12 -1.32 -34.22
CA ALA A 125 1.00 -2.59 -34.93
C ALA A 125 1.25 -2.47 -36.45
N ASP A 126 1.11 -1.27 -37.00
CA ASP A 126 1.37 -0.87 -38.38
C ASP A 126 2.80 -0.35 -38.61
N GLY A 127 3.64 -0.34 -37.57
CA GLY A 127 5.00 0.19 -37.61
C GLY A 127 5.10 1.72 -37.49
N ALA A 128 3.98 2.43 -37.35
CA ALA A 128 3.97 3.86 -37.07
C ALA A 128 4.30 4.13 -35.60
N THR A 129 4.82 5.32 -35.28
CA THR A 129 4.99 5.72 -33.88
C THR A 129 3.63 6.06 -33.27
N GLU A 130 3.29 5.38 -32.18
CA GLU A 130 2.08 5.62 -31.38
C GLU A 130 2.49 6.17 -30.01
N VAL A 131 1.80 7.21 -29.55
CA VAL A 131 1.93 7.69 -28.17
C VAL A 131 0.96 6.92 -27.29
N ARG A 132 1.48 6.18 -26.31
CA ARG A 132 0.69 5.50 -25.29
C ARG A 132 0.78 6.29 -23.98
N SER A 133 -0.34 6.40 -23.27
CA SER A 133 -0.44 7.18 -22.03
C SER A 133 -1.17 6.40 -20.92
N THR A 134 -0.78 6.62 -19.68
CA THR A 134 -1.39 6.05 -18.45
C THR A 134 -1.13 6.96 -17.26
N THR A 135 -1.86 6.81 -16.16
CA THR A 135 -1.52 7.39 -14.85
C THR A 135 -1.14 6.29 -13.87
N VAL A 136 -0.49 6.63 -12.75
CA VAL A 136 -0.18 5.64 -11.70
C VAL A 136 -1.40 5.36 -10.85
N ILE A 137 -2.17 6.40 -10.55
CA ILE A 137 -3.40 6.35 -9.78
C ILE A 137 -4.59 6.66 -10.67
N GLU A 138 -5.73 6.11 -10.30
CA GLU A 138 -7.02 6.34 -10.94
C GLU A 138 -7.95 7.09 -9.99
N PRO A 139 -8.91 7.87 -10.52
CA PRO A 139 -9.87 8.57 -9.67
C PRO A 139 -10.81 7.57 -9.01
N ILE A 140 -11.06 7.72 -7.71
CA ILE A 140 -11.98 6.86 -6.96
C ILE A 140 -13.24 7.66 -6.64
N PRO A 141 -14.38 7.37 -7.29
CA PRO A 141 -15.61 8.07 -6.99
C PRO A 141 -16.16 7.62 -5.63
N PHE A 142 -16.35 8.58 -4.73
CA PHE A 142 -17.11 8.39 -3.49
C PHE A 142 -18.45 9.10 -3.60
N ASP A 143 -19.43 8.61 -2.83
CA ASP A 143 -20.71 9.31 -2.66
C ASP A 143 -20.44 10.70 -2.04
N PRO A 144 -20.90 11.81 -2.66
CA PRO A 144 -20.72 13.14 -2.11
C PRO A 144 -21.27 13.30 -0.69
N SER A 145 -22.33 12.57 -0.33
CA SER A 145 -22.90 12.58 1.02
C SER A 145 -21.94 11.95 2.03
N PHE A 146 -21.33 10.82 1.68
CA PHE A 146 -20.30 10.18 2.48
C PHE A 146 -19.09 11.11 2.71
N LEU A 147 -18.63 11.80 1.67
CA LEU A 147 -17.51 12.74 1.81
C LEU A 147 -17.87 13.92 2.74
N ARG A 148 -19.10 14.44 2.66
CA ARG A 148 -19.57 15.49 3.58
C ARG A 148 -19.68 15.01 5.02
N ASP A 149 -20.11 13.77 5.22
CA ASP A 149 -20.19 13.18 6.57
C ASP A 149 -18.81 13.01 7.21
N VAL A 150 -17.78 12.70 6.39
CA VAL A 150 -16.41 12.49 6.85
C VAL A 150 -15.63 13.79 7.02
N TYR A 151 -15.71 14.70 6.04
CA TYR A 151 -14.87 15.90 5.97
C TYR A 151 -15.61 17.20 6.30
N GLY A 152 -16.93 17.15 6.47
CA GLY A 152 -17.80 18.31 6.62
C GLY A 152 -18.28 18.91 5.29
N GLU A 153 -19.08 19.96 5.38
CA GLU A 153 -19.63 20.67 4.21
C GLU A 153 -18.55 21.39 3.38
N GLU A 154 -17.47 21.81 4.03
CA GLU A 154 -16.37 22.55 3.39
C GLU A 154 -15.20 21.60 3.08
N ASN A 155 -14.95 21.34 1.79
CA ASN A 155 -13.75 20.60 1.34
C ASN A 155 -12.50 21.51 1.41
N ARG A 156 -12.12 21.97 2.59
CA ARG A 156 -10.94 22.83 2.78
C ARG A 156 -10.53 22.93 4.24
N ILE A 157 -9.21 22.98 4.47
CA ILE A 157 -8.60 23.45 5.72
C ILE A 157 -7.72 24.66 5.36
N GLY A 158 -8.11 25.85 5.81
CA GLY A 158 -7.50 27.08 5.33
C GLY A 158 -7.77 27.25 3.82
N ASP A 159 -6.69 27.42 3.04
CA ASP A 159 -6.76 27.55 1.58
C ASP A 159 -6.57 26.22 0.83
N ASP A 160 -6.25 25.14 1.55
CA ASP A 160 -5.94 23.83 0.95
C ASP A 160 -7.16 22.91 0.94
N PRO A 161 -7.46 22.21 -0.17
CA PRO A 161 -8.53 21.23 -0.21
C PRO A 161 -8.19 20.00 0.65
N LEU A 162 -9.21 19.43 1.29
CA LEU A 162 -9.07 18.20 2.09
C LEU A 162 -8.87 16.96 1.23
N PHE A 163 -9.48 16.94 0.03
CA PHE A 163 -9.30 15.92 -0.99
C PHE A 163 -9.27 16.53 -2.40
N ASP A 164 -8.63 15.84 -3.36
CA ASP A 164 -8.54 16.29 -4.75
C ASP A 164 -9.94 16.42 -5.41
N PRO A 165 -10.31 17.57 -6.00
CA PRO A 165 -11.63 17.77 -6.60
C PRO A 165 -11.91 16.86 -7.80
N SER A 166 -10.87 16.35 -8.46
CA SER A 166 -10.99 15.37 -9.55
C SER A 166 -10.94 13.93 -9.05
N LEU A 167 -10.98 13.74 -7.71
CA LEU A 167 -11.02 12.45 -7.02
C LEU A 167 -9.77 11.58 -7.25
N TYR A 168 -8.68 12.20 -7.70
CA TYR A 168 -7.33 11.65 -7.59
C TYR A 168 -6.85 11.90 -6.18
N TRP A 169 -7.48 11.15 -5.27
CA TRP A 169 -7.49 11.28 -3.82
C TRP A 169 -6.35 12.05 -3.13
N PHE A 170 -6.75 12.79 -2.10
CA PHE A 170 -5.96 13.12 -0.91
C PHE A 170 -6.76 12.73 0.31
#